data_AF-A0A959T481-F1
#
_entry.id   AF-A0A959T481-F1
#
_cell.length_a   1.000
_cell.length_b   1.000
_cell.length_c   1.000
_cell.angle_alpha   90.00
_cell.angle_beta   90.00
_cell.angle_gamma   90.00
#
_symmetry.space_group_name_H-M   'P 1'
#
loop_
_entity.id
_entity.type
_entity.pdbx_description
1 polymer ?
#
loop_
_entity_poly.entity_id
_entity_poly.type
_entity_poly.pdbx_seq_one_letter_code
_entity_poly.pdbx_strand_id
1 'polypeptide(L)' 'VERNEPGTPGELRADGRGLFVRCGDGWLELLEVQLEGRRRMRAADLLNGITITTGERLG' A
#
# COMPACT_ATOMS: atom_id res chain seq x y z
N VAL A 1 6.26 -10.52 14.55
CA VAL A 1 5.27 -10.06 15.54
C VAL A 1 5.46 -8.57 15.65
N GLU A 2 4.68 -7.81 14.89
CA GLU A 2 4.53 -6.35 14.95
C GLU A 2 3.27 -6.05 14.13
N ARG A 3 2.13 -6.57 14.62
CA ARG A 3 0.88 -6.59 13.85
C ARG A 3 0.07 -5.30 13.97
N ASN A 4 0.48 -4.34 14.80
CA ASN A 4 -0.36 -3.19 15.11
C ASN A 4 0.45 -1.92 15.39
N GLU A 5 1.26 -1.49 14.41
CA GLU A 5 1.72 -0.11 14.42
C GLU A 5 0.51 0.83 14.24
N PRO A 6 0.42 1.92 15.02
CA PRO A 6 -0.66 2.89 14.91
C PRO A 6 -0.65 3.56 13.53
N GLY A 7 -1.83 3.94 13.05
CA GLY A 7 -2.04 4.59 11.77
C GLY A 7 -3.53 4.85 11.55
N THR A 8 -3.87 5.70 10.59
CA THR A 8 -5.27 5.98 10.25
C THR A 8 -5.77 4.96 9.22
N PRO A 9 -6.99 4.38 9.34
CA PRO A 9 -7.52 3.53 8.29
C PRO A 9 -7.47 4.20 6.91
N GLY A 10 -6.98 3.46 5.91
CA GLY A 10 -6.72 3.95 4.56
C GLY A 10 -5.30 4.49 4.34
N GLU A 11 -4.52 4.73 5.40
CA GLU A 11 -3.14 5.19 5.29
C GLU A 11 -2.27 4.16 4.55
N LEU A 12 -1.47 4.66 3.60
CA LEU A 12 -0.56 3.90 2.78
C LEU A 12 0.85 3.94 3.34
N ARG A 13 1.53 2.79 3.24
CA ARG A 13 2.95 2.63 3.54
C ARG A 13 3.60 1.80 2.45
N ALA A 14 4.76 2.23 1.97
CA ALA A 14 5.60 1.48 1.04
C ALA A 14 6.99 1.31 1.66
N ASP A 15 7.52 0.09 1.67
CA ASP A 15 8.86 -0.24 2.20
C ASP A 15 9.84 -0.68 1.10
N GLY A 16 9.53 -0.34 -0.15
CA GLY A 16 10.30 -0.69 -1.34
C GLY A 16 10.14 -2.15 -1.80
N ARG A 17 9.51 -3.02 -1.01
CA ARG A 17 9.21 -4.42 -1.38
C ARG A 17 7.72 -4.70 -1.44
N GLY A 18 6.94 -4.05 -0.58
CA GLY A 18 5.49 -4.19 -0.50
C GLY A 18 4.79 -2.84 -0.40
N LEU A 19 3.52 -2.86 -0.77
CA LEU A 19 2.59 -1.75 -0.56
C LEU A 19 1.56 -2.21 0.47
N PHE A 20 1.36 -1.41 1.51
CA PHE A 20 0.48 -1.75 2.62
C PHE A 20 -0.56 -0.65 2.82
N VAL A 21 -1.76 -1.04 3.23
CA VAL A 21 -2.81 -0.14 3.68
C VAL A 21 -3.16 -0.44 5.13
N ARG A 22 -3.29 0.60 5.95
CA ARG A 22 -3.78 0.47 7.32
C ARG A 22 -5.28 0.18 7.29
N CYS A 23 -5.70 -0.92 7.91
CA CYS A 23 -7.12 -1.23 8.12
C CYS A 23 -7.57 -0.76 9.51
N GLY A 24 -8.77 -1.14 9.96
CA GLY A 24 -9.17 -0.93 11.36
C GLY A 24 -8.22 -1.62 12.34
N ASP A 25 -7.83 -2.86 12.02
CA ASP A 25 -6.83 -3.63 12.78
C ASP A 25 -5.72 -4.13 11.85
N GLY A 26 -4.48 -3.83 12.22
CA GLY A 26 -3.28 -4.11 11.45
C GLY A 26 -3.17 -3.47 10.06
N TRP A 27 -2.16 -3.95 9.34
CA TRP A 27 -1.79 -3.55 7.99
C TRP A 27 -2.09 -4.70 7.02
N LEU A 28 -2.73 -4.36 5.89
CA LEU A 28 -3.01 -5.29 4.79
C LEU A 28 -2.03 -5.03 3.66
N GLU A 29 -1.34 -6.08 3.21
CA GLU A 29 -0.47 -6.01 2.03
C GLU A 29 -1.27 -6.09 0.74
N LEU A 30 -1.02 -5.16 -0.18
CA LEU A 30 -1.54 -5.19 -1.54
C LEU A 30 -0.52 -5.92 -2.43
N LEU A 31 -0.88 -7.12 -2.89
CA LEU A 31 0.00 -7.92 -3.76
C LEU A 31 -0.09 -7.48 -5.22
N GLU A 32 -1.30 -7.16 -5.68
CA GLU A 32 -1.59 -6.71 -7.02
C GLU A 32 -2.49 -5.47 -7.00
N VAL A 33 -2.29 -4.59 -7.97
CA VAL A 33 -3.02 -3.34 -8.13
C VAL A 33 -3.35 -3.10 -9.60
N GLN A 34 -4.35 -2.27 -9.85
CA GLN A 34 -4.70 -1.82 -11.18
C GLN A 34 -5.01 -0.33 -11.14
N LEU A 35 -4.20 0.46 -11.85
CA LEU A 35 -4.51 1.85 -12.11
C LEU A 35 -5.61 1.95 -13.17
N GLU A 36 -6.40 3.01 -13.12
CA GLU A 36 -7.45 3.27 -14.10
C GLU A 36 -6.87 3.26 -15.53
N GLY A 37 -7.55 2.56 -16.45
CA GLY A 37 -7.11 2.41 -17.84
C GLY A 37 -5.82 1.58 -18.05
N ARG A 38 -5.26 0.97 -17.00
CA ARG A 38 -4.04 0.14 -17.09
C ARG A 38 -4.34 -1.33 -16.80
N ARG A 39 -3.43 -2.20 -17.21
CA ARG A 39 -3.47 -3.63 -16.86
C ARG A 39 -3.13 -3.80 -15.37
N ARG A 40 -3.65 -4.87 -14.76
CA ARG A 40 -3.23 -5.31 -13.42
C ARG A 40 -1.72 -5.59 -13.40
N MET A 41 -1.06 -5.25 -12.31
CA MET A 41 0.37 -5.47 -12.08
C MET A 41 0.66 -5.77 -10.61
N ARG A 42 1.86 -6.28 -10.30
CA ARG A 42 2.28 -6.45 -8.91
C ARG A 42 2.48 -5.08 -8.26
N ALA A 43 2.16 -4.95 -6.98
CA ALA A 43 2.38 -3.69 -6.27
C ALA A 43 3.87 -3.29 -6.25
N ALA A 44 4.78 -4.26 -6.16
CA ALA A 44 6.22 -3.98 -6.30
C ALA A 44 6.58 -3.35 -7.66
N ASP A 45 5.91 -3.76 -8.75
CA ASP A 45 6.11 -3.17 -10.08
C ASP A 45 5.60 -1.73 -10.14
N LEU A 46 4.48 -1.43 -9.44
CA LEU A 46 3.98 -0.07 -9.29
C LEU A 46 5.02 0.82 -8.59
N LEU A 47 5.61 0.34 -7.49
CA LEU A 47 6.57 1.10 -6.67
C LEU A 47 7.88 1.40 -7.40
N ASN A 48 8.21 0.66 -8.47
CA ASN A 48 9.37 0.97 -9.32
C ASN A 48 9.14 2.21 -10.22
N GLY A 49 7.89 2.57 -10.50
CA GLY A 49 7.54 3.70 -11.37
C GLY A 49 6.81 4.84 -10.68
N ILE A 50 6.29 4.62 -9.47
CA ILE A 50 5.53 5.59 -8.69
C ILE A 50 6.03 5.59 -7.25
N THR A 51 6.31 6.77 -6.73
CA THR A 51 6.60 6.96 -5.30
C THR A 51 5.29 7.13 -4.55
N ILE A 52 5.03 6.22 -3.61
CA ILE A 52 3.95 6.37 -2.62
C ILE A 52 4.58 6.96 -1.36
N THR A 53 4.09 8.12 -0.92
CA THR A 53 4.56 8.73 0.33
C THR A 53 3.86 8.08 1.51
N THR A 54 4.62 7.74 2.56
CA THR A 54 3.99 7.26 3.81
C THR A 54 3.06 8.34 4.36
N GLY A 55 1.82 7.97 4.66
CA GLY A 55 0.78 8.91 5.08
C GLY A 55 -0.22 9.29 3.98
N GLU A 56 0.04 8.95 2.71
CA GLU A 56 -0.98 9.03 1.65
C GLU A 56 -2.18 8.14 2.00
N ARG A 57 -3.38 8.50 1.55
CA ARG A 57 -4.61 7.80 1.98
C ARG A 57 -5.43 7.29 0.81
N LEU A 58 -5.85 6.02 0.90
CA LEU A 58 -6.87 5.42 0.08
C LEU A 58 -8.26 5.78 0.64
N GLY A 59 -9.08 6.46 -0.17
CA GLY A 59 -10.46 6.85 0.19
C GLY A 59 -10.70 8.35 0.13
#